data_AF-A0A662S3J9-F1
#
_entry.id   AF-A0A662S3J9-F1
#
_cell.length_a   1.000
_cell.length_b   1.000
_cell.length_c   1.000
_cell.angle_alpha   90.00
_cell.angle_beta   90.00
_cell.angle_gamma   90.00
#
_symmetry.space_group_name_H-M   'P 1'
#
loop_
_entity.id
_entity.type
_entity.pdbx_description
1 polymer ?
#
loop_
_entity_poly.entity_id
_entity_poly.type
_entity_poly.pdbx_seq_one_letter_code
_entity_poly.pdbx_strand_id
1 'polypeptide(L)'
;HICGRDGEVLTNPDYPKGSLLGIYVIDKLGFLSNISNDQESLLRTHSICLKCKEKLVLGINVIEKHLSSKIDNVSVLIIPSLVKIDQKSEMKQLLEYCKNAFNTANSYETYSQIENIEDELMGRRLFVLVNLVFGQGRQSQFIYHATIQNVPPSRLILIGEKSRELAGETAVFFEEERDKWFIGLSDVKRLLPLRKLGNKTVLKPFIELVNAMLTESPYPKEQILKFALLYAKVHHFGNYEGYDIKRVDRRQRDVEMCKGLLKYVLLLNLLVKLGVIEMEEGLFPSLEGVNKEEIKDIIDFCRKQGYNEWQTGLFLLGVLIGKIGVEQYNKGDTKKAILEKIDFNGMHVDKLKWLVNIILEGLKNYRLLEWNEEIYAQAKLIIDRNISNLKDPIANTFYVLSGYAYATLKAIKGGGKSGNK
;
A
#
# COMPACT_ATOMS: atom_id res chain seq x y z
N HIS A 1 -4.15 37.75 -20.53
CA HIS A 1 -4.10 37.41 -19.09
C HIS A 1 -4.66 36.00 -18.86
N ILE A 2 -4.50 35.38 -17.68
CA ILE A 2 -5.05 34.04 -17.35
C ILE A 2 -6.54 33.88 -17.73
N CYS A 3 -7.33 34.96 -17.69
CA CYS A 3 -8.76 34.92 -18.04
C CYS A 3 -9.10 35.24 -19.50
N GLY A 4 -8.10 35.41 -20.37
CA GLY A 4 -8.30 35.67 -21.80
C GLY A 4 -8.93 37.02 -22.17
N ARG A 5 -9.09 37.93 -21.20
CA ARG A 5 -9.57 39.30 -21.42
C ARG A 5 -8.40 40.27 -21.48
N ASP A 6 -8.59 41.41 -22.13
CA ASP A 6 -7.67 42.55 -22.09
C ASP A 6 -7.98 43.44 -20.88
N GLY A 7 -6.95 43.98 -20.22
CA GLY A 7 -7.09 44.88 -19.09
C GLY A 7 -5.84 45.04 -18.24
N GLU A 8 -5.99 45.66 -17.07
CA GLU A 8 -4.89 45.80 -16.12
C GLU A 8 -4.54 44.47 -15.43
N VAL A 9 -3.24 44.24 -15.24
CA VAL A 9 -2.71 43.05 -14.58
C VAL A 9 -1.66 43.35 -13.53
N LEU A 10 -1.57 42.41 -12.60
CA LEU A 10 -0.53 42.30 -11.60
C LEU A 10 0.59 41.43 -12.16
N THR A 11 1.80 41.98 -12.19
CA THR A 11 3.06 41.25 -12.43
C THR A 11 3.60 40.62 -11.15
N ASN A 12 3.21 41.16 -10.00
CA ASN A 12 3.38 40.54 -8.69
C ASN A 12 2.03 40.41 -7.99
N PRO A 13 1.39 39.23 -8.05
CA PRO A 13 0.09 39.05 -7.42
C PRO A 13 0.18 38.94 -5.89
N ASP A 14 1.36 38.78 -5.27
CA ASP A 14 1.52 38.61 -3.81
C ASP A 14 0.49 37.63 -3.21
N TYR A 15 0.59 36.37 -3.64
CA TYR A 15 -0.30 35.32 -3.16
C TYR A 15 -0.07 35.03 -1.66
N PRO A 16 -1.09 34.52 -0.94
CA PRO A 16 -0.95 34.16 0.46
C PRO A 16 0.25 33.22 0.69
N LYS A 17 1.18 33.65 1.54
CA LYS A 17 2.37 32.86 1.88
C LYS A 17 1.96 31.51 2.46
N GLY A 18 2.68 30.46 2.08
CA GLY A 18 2.37 29.10 2.53
C GLY A 18 1.23 28.41 1.79
N SER A 19 0.45 29.10 0.96
CA SER A 19 -0.59 28.46 0.14
C SER A 19 0.01 27.81 -1.11
N LEU A 20 -0.73 26.89 -1.73
CA LEU A 20 -0.35 26.30 -3.02
C LEU A 20 -0.08 27.36 -4.09
N LEU A 21 -0.74 28.52 -4.04
CA LEU A 21 -0.50 29.61 -5.01
C LEU A 21 0.90 30.23 -4.88
N GLY A 22 1.60 30.01 -3.76
CA GLY A 22 2.99 30.41 -3.58
C GLY A 22 4.00 29.67 -4.48
N ILE A 23 3.56 28.68 -5.27
CA ILE A 23 4.42 28.03 -6.28
C ILE A 23 4.76 28.94 -7.45
N TYR A 24 4.01 30.02 -7.67
CA TYR A 24 4.33 31.02 -8.69
C TYR A 24 5.46 31.93 -8.19
N VAL A 25 6.70 31.51 -8.44
CA VAL A 25 7.92 32.19 -8.03
C VAL A 25 8.29 33.26 -9.05
N ILE A 26 8.27 34.53 -8.62
CA ILE A 26 8.58 35.70 -9.45
C ILE A 26 9.73 36.55 -8.89
N ASP A 27 10.27 36.16 -7.74
CA ASP A 27 11.36 36.83 -7.02
C ASP A 27 12.73 36.21 -7.30
N LYS A 28 12.79 35.14 -8.09
CA LYS A 28 14.02 34.42 -8.45
C LYS A 28 14.22 34.42 -9.96
N LEU A 29 15.33 34.99 -10.42
CA LEU A 29 15.70 35.11 -11.85
C LEU A 29 15.57 33.79 -12.62
N GLY A 30 15.94 32.66 -12.01
CA GLY A 30 15.86 31.34 -12.66
C GLY A 30 14.45 30.84 -12.97
N PHE A 31 13.41 31.50 -12.45
CA PHE A 31 12.00 31.19 -12.73
C PHE A 31 11.33 32.23 -13.64
N LEU A 32 12.04 33.31 -13.98
CA LEU A 32 11.53 34.37 -14.85
C LEU A 32 11.81 34.05 -16.32
N SER A 33 10.87 34.41 -17.17
CA SER A 33 11.04 34.41 -18.63
C SER A 33 12.27 35.22 -19.00
N ASN A 34 13.05 34.76 -19.98
CA ASN A 34 14.30 35.39 -20.42
C ASN A 34 15.37 35.57 -19.31
N ILE A 35 15.18 35.02 -18.10
CA ILE A 35 16.10 35.17 -16.96
C ILE A 35 16.33 36.67 -16.65
N SER A 36 15.30 37.50 -16.87
CA SER A 36 15.31 38.94 -16.64
C SER A 36 14.19 39.36 -15.71
N ASN A 37 14.41 40.43 -14.94
CA ASN A 37 13.42 41.03 -14.05
C ASN A 37 12.77 42.29 -14.65
N ASP A 38 12.94 42.53 -15.95
CA ASP A 38 12.21 43.58 -16.64
C ASP A 38 10.70 43.30 -16.68
N GLN A 39 9.93 44.36 -16.92
CA GLN A 39 8.47 44.31 -16.87
C GLN A 39 7.88 43.33 -17.89
N GLU A 40 8.49 43.22 -19.08
CA GLU A 40 8.05 42.30 -20.13
C GLU A 40 8.23 40.83 -19.68
N SER A 41 9.37 40.52 -19.10
CA SER A 41 9.71 39.19 -18.59
C SER A 41 8.81 38.78 -17.43
N LEU A 42 8.49 39.69 -16.53
CA LEU A 42 7.50 39.46 -15.46
C LEU A 42 6.11 39.19 -16.03
N LEU A 43 5.66 39.99 -17.00
CA LEU A 43 4.36 39.82 -17.65
C LEU A 43 4.27 38.47 -18.37
N ARG A 44 5.34 38.03 -19.05
CA ARG A 44 5.42 36.72 -19.71
C ARG A 44 5.42 35.56 -18.72
N THR A 45 6.04 35.74 -17.56
CA THR A 45 6.15 34.69 -16.53
C THR A 45 4.82 34.41 -15.87
N HIS A 46 4.16 35.45 -15.36
CA HIS A 46 2.85 35.30 -14.71
C HIS A 46 2.09 36.62 -14.71
N SER A 47 0.96 36.65 -15.43
CA SER A 47 0.09 37.82 -15.54
C SER A 47 -1.34 37.50 -15.15
N ILE A 48 -1.83 38.17 -14.10
CA ILE A 48 -3.19 37.96 -13.57
C ILE A 48 -3.87 39.27 -13.20
N CYS A 49 -5.17 39.40 -13.48
CA CYS A 49 -5.93 40.56 -13.03
C CYS A 49 -6.41 40.40 -11.58
N LEU A 50 -6.74 41.51 -10.92
CA LEU A 50 -7.17 41.49 -9.51
C LEU A 50 -8.34 40.54 -9.25
N LYS A 51 -9.37 40.56 -10.11
CA LYS A 51 -10.55 39.69 -9.99
C LYS A 51 -10.18 38.20 -10.08
N CYS A 52 -9.22 37.84 -10.91
CA CYS A 52 -8.75 36.46 -11.03
C CYS A 52 -7.90 36.04 -9.83
N LYS A 53 -7.05 36.94 -9.32
CA LYS A 53 -6.31 36.73 -8.07
C LYS A 53 -7.28 36.42 -6.93
N GLU A 54 -8.30 37.26 -6.72
CA GLU A 54 -9.30 37.08 -5.66
C GLU A 54 -10.02 35.73 -5.79
N LYS A 55 -10.42 35.34 -7.01
CA LYS A 55 -11.04 34.03 -7.25
C LYS A 55 -10.12 32.87 -6.93
N LEU A 56 -8.84 32.94 -7.29
CA LEU A 56 -7.87 31.90 -6.95
C LEU A 56 -7.66 31.80 -5.44
N VAL A 57 -7.56 32.95 -4.74
CA VAL A 57 -7.40 33.00 -3.28
C VAL A 57 -8.64 32.42 -2.58
N LEU A 58 -9.84 32.79 -3.01
CA LEU A 58 -11.08 32.21 -2.49
C LEU A 58 -11.16 30.70 -2.77
N GLY A 59 -10.78 30.28 -3.98
CA GLY A 59 -10.76 28.87 -4.37
C GLY A 59 -9.82 28.05 -3.50
N ILE A 60 -8.56 28.47 -3.33
CA ILE A 60 -7.60 27.72 -2.52
C ILE A 60 -8.02 27.66 -1.05
N ASN A 61 -8.63 28.71 -0.50
CA ASN A 61 -9.17 28.69 0.85
C ASN A 61 -10.27 27.62 1.02
N VAL A 62 -11.13 27.45 0.01
CA VAL A 62 -12.15 26.38 0.01
C VAL A 62 -11.48 25.00 -0.04
N ILE A 63 -10.49 24.81 -0.92
CA ILE A 63 -9.75 23.55 -1.03
C ILE A 63 -9.05 23.21 0.28
N GLU A 64 -8.28 24.12 0.86
CA GLU A 64 -7.53 23.90 2.09
C GLU A 64 -8.46 23.59 3.28
N LYS A 65 -9.63 24.23 3.33
CA LYS A 65 -10.61 24.02 4.41
C LYS A 65 -11.42 22.73 4.29
N HIS A 66 -11.81 22.34 3.08
CA HIS A 66 -12.79 21.27 2.86
C HIS A 66 -12.23 20.04 2.15
N LEU A 67 -11.20 20.22 1.34
CA LEU A 67 -10.61 19.19 0.48
C LEU A 67 -9.13 18.93 0.77
N SER A 68 -8.64 19.35 1.94
CA SER A 68 -7.35 18.89 2.46
C SER A 68 -7.53 17.56 3.21
N SER A 69 -6.56 16.67 3.06
CA SER A 69 -6.54 15.37 3.74
C SER A 69 -5.11 14.95 4.09
N LYS A 70 -5.00 13.79 4.74
CA LYS A 70 -3.72 13.13 4.97
C LYS A 70 -3.78 11.66 4.57
N ILE A 71 -2.69 11.17 3.99
CA ILE A 71 -2.40 9.75 3.86
C ILE A 71 -1.31 9.45 4.87
N ASP A 72 -1.69 8.84 6.00
CA ASP A 72 -0.83 8.74 7.19
C ASP A 72 -0.25 10.12 7.57
N ASN A 73 1.06 10.32 7.44
CA ASN A 73 1.75 11.60 7.70
C ASN A 73 1.91 12.52 6.48
N VAL A 74 1.41 12.15 5.30
CA VAL A 74 1.57 12.90 4.04
C VAL A 74 0.33 13.75 3.75
N SER A 75 0.50 15.07 3.66
CA SER A 75 -0.58 16.00 3.30
C SER A 75 -0.92 15.94 1.82
N VAL A 76 -2.22 15.93 1.52
CA VAL A 76 -2.77 15.91 0.16
C VAL A 76 -3.90 16.93 0.05
N LEU A 77 -3.87 17.75 -1.00
CA LEU A 77 -5.00 18.58 -1.42
C LEU A 77 -5.73 17.88 -2.57
N ILE A 78 -7.06 17.79 -2.47
CA ILE A 78 -7.94 17.22 -3.50
C ILE A 78 -8.52 18.40 -4.27
N ILE A 79 -8.14 18.56 -5.54
CA ILE A 79 -8.54 19.71 -6.35
C ILE A 79 -9.46 19.23 -7.48
N PRO A 80 -10.78 19.43 -7.37
CA PRO A 80 -11.71 19.03 -8.41
C PRO A 80 -11.53 19.92 -9.65
N SER A 81 -11.54 19.27 -10.80
CA SER A 81 -11.69 19.90 -12.10
C SER A 81 -13.15 20.26 -12.25
N LEU A 82 -13.49 21.51 -11.92
CA LEU A 82 -14.88 21.95 -11.88
C LEU A 82 -15.46 22.01 -13.31
N VAL A 83 -16.55 21.28 -13.52
CA VAL A 83 -17.50 21.58 -14.60
C VAL A 83 -18.29 22.83 -14.21
N LYS A 84 -18.94 23.48 -15.17
CA LYS A 84 -19.79 24.63 -14.92
C LYS A 84 -20.89 24.25 -13.91
N ILE A 85 -20.83 24.83 -12.72
CA ILE A 85 -21.78 24.60 -11.62
C ILE A 85 -22.48 25.93 -11.37
N ASP A 86 -23.80 25.92 -11.53
CA ASP A 86 -24.61 27.13 -11.44
C ASP A 86 -25.27 27.28 -10.05
N GLN A 87 -25.30 26.22 -9.23
CA GLN A 87 -25.92 26.24 -7.90
C GLN A 87 -24.94 25.97 -6.74
N LYS A 88 -25.13 26.68 -5.62
CA LYS A 88 -24.31 26.52 -4.40
C LYS A 88 -24.49 25.15 -3.74
N SER A 89 -25.68 24.58 -3.78
CA SER A 89 -26.00 23.24 -3.26
C SER A 89 -25.20 22.16 -3.99
N GLU A 90 -25.14 22.23 -5.32
CA GLU A 90 -24.36 21.32 -6.18
C GLU A 90 -22.87 21.39 -5.86
N MET A 91 -22.32 22.59 -5.63
CA MET A 91 -20.93 22.75 -5.20
C MET A 91 -20.68 22.02 -3.88
N LYS A 92 -21.56 22.15 -2.88
CA LYS A 92 -21.39 21.47 -1.60
C LYS A 92 -21.39 19.95 -1.76
N GLN A 93 -22.35 19.41 -2.50
CA GLN A 93 -22.46 17.97 -2.80
C GLN A 93 -21.21 17.46 -3.53
N LEU A 94 -20.69 18.24 -4.49
CA LEU A 94 -19.48 17.86 -5.22
C LEU A 94 -18.25 17.78 -4.31
N LEU A 95 -18.05 18.79 -3.44
CA LEU A 95 -16.93 18.79 -2.50
C LEU A 95 -17.03 17.59 -1.55
N GLU A 96 -18.24 17.28 -1.06
CA GLU A 96 -18.49 16.14 -0.19
C GLU A 96 -18.23 14.80 -0.91
N TYR A 97 -18.69 14.65 -2.15
CA TYR A 97 -18.40 13.48 -2.99
C TYR A 97 -16.90 13.27 -3.19
N CYS A 98 -16.17 14.31 -3.61
CA CYS A 98 -14.72 14.22 -3.84
C CYS A 98 -13.98 13.84 -2.57
N LYS A 99 -14.38 14.41 -1.42
CA LYS A 99 -13.77 14.12 -0.12
C LYS A 99 -14.05 12.69 0.33
N ASN A 100 -15.29 12.24 0.20
CA ASN A 100 -15.71 10.91 0.63
C ASN A 100 -15.10 9.82 -0.26
N ALA A 101 -15.06 10.03 -1.58
CA ALA A 101 -14.38 9.13 -2.52
C ALA A 101 -12.90 8.95 -2.12
N PHE A 102 -12.18 10.05 -1.85
CA PHE A 102 -10.80 9.98 -1.35
C PHE A 102 -10.69 9.22 -0.03
N ASN A 103 -11.56 9.52 0.94
CA ASN A 103 -11.55 8.86 2.25
C ASN A 103 -11.81 7.34 2.14
N THR A 104 -12.67 6.93 1.19
CA THR A 104 -12.93 5.52 0.88
C THR A 104 -11.69 4.79 0.37
N ALA A 105 -10.88 5.40 -0.48
CA ALA A 105 -9.59 4.82 -0.90
C ALA A 105 -8.56 4.83 0.23
N ASN A 106 -8.65 5.81 1.14
CA ASN A 106 -7.62 6.08 2.14
C ASN A 106 -7.74 5.20 3.39
N SER A 107 -8.97 4.93 3.86
CA SER A 107 -9.28 4.29 5.14
C SER A 107 -10.62 3.53 5.14
N TYR A 108 -10.78 2.59 6.07
CA TYR A 108 -11.95 1.70 6.14
C TYR A 108 -13.28 2.42 6.47
N GLU A 109 -13.26 3.53 7.21
CA GLU A 109 -14.39 4.08 7.97
C GLU A 109 -15.54 4.73 7.16
N THR A 110 -15.42 4.98 5.84
CA THR A 110 -16.26 6.00 5.16
C THR A 110 -17.08 5.48 3.97
N TYR A 111 -17.62 4.25 4.02
CA TYR A 111 -18.30 3.69 2.84
C TYR A 111 -19.78 4.06 2.70
N SER A 112 -20.54 4.19 3.80
CA SER A 112 -22.00 4.08 3.75
C SER A 112 -22.77 5.32 3.26
N GLN A 113 -22.16 6.24 2.52
CA GLN A 113 -22.81 7.48 2.06
C GLN A 113 -22.44 7.93 0.63
N ILE A 114 -21.61 7.17 -0.10
CA ILE A 114 -21.10 7.64 -1.40
C ILE A 114 -22.05 7.31 -2.55
N GLU A 115 -22.65 6.12 -2.57
CA GLU A 115 -23.52 5.65 -3.66
C GLU A 115 -24.69 6.62 -3.92
N ASN A 116 -25.38 7.06 -2.86
CA ASN A 116 -26.49 8.02 -2.98
C ASN A 116 -26.05 9.36 -3.59
N ILE A 117 -24.84 9.85 -3.26
CA ILE A 117 -24.32 11.11 -3.78
C ILE A 117 -23.86 10.94 -5.22
N GLU A 118 -23.25 9.79 -5.54
CA GLU A 118 -22.79 9.46 -6.89
C GLU A 118 -23.96 9.36 -7.87
N ASP A 119 -25.03 8.64 -7.52
CA ASP A 119 -26.23 8.52 -8.34
C ASP A 119 -26.88 9.89 -8.59
N GLU A 120 -26.93 10.75 -7.57
CA GLU A 120 -27.48 12.11 -7.70
C GLU A 120 -26.63 12.98 -8.66
N LEU A 121 -25.30 12.89 -8.59
CA LEU A 121 -24.38 13.62 -9.47
C LEU A 121 -24.41 13.08 -10.92
N MET A 122 -24.47 11.75 -11.07
CA MET A 122 -24.56 11.07 -12.36
C MET A 122 -25.89 11.36 -13.06
N GLY A 123 -27.00 11.37 -12.32
CA GLY A 123 -28.32 11.79 -12.82
C GLY A 123 -28.31 13.22 -13.38
N ARG A 124 -27.42 14.07 -12.87
CA ARG A 124 -27.20 15.46 -13.34
C ARG A 124 -26.11 15.59 -14.41
N ARG A 125 -25.50 14.48 -14.87
CA ARG A 125 -24.43 14.44 -15.88
C ARG A 125 -23.19 15.27 -15.50
N LEU A 126 -22.90 15.38 -14.20
CA LEU A 126 -21.72 16.09 -13.70
C LEU A 126 -20.53 15.12 -13.65
N PHE A 127 -19.65 15.21 -14.65
CA PHE A 127 -18.40 14.46 -14.66
C PHE A 127 -17.30 15.26 -13.96
N VAL A 128 -16.80 14.76 -12.83
CA VAL A 128 -15.70 15.41 -12.10
C VAL A 128 -14.44 14.54 -12.13
N LEU A 129 -13.31 15.19 -12.31
CA LEU A 129 -11.99 14.62 -12.10
C LEU A 129 -11.32 15.35 -10.94
N VAL A 130 -10.51 14.68 -10.15
CA VAL A 130 -9.73 15.30 -9.08
C VAL A 130 -8.24 15.25 -9.38
N ASN A 131 -7.55 16.33 -9.04
CA ASN A 131 -6.10 16.40 -9.02
C ASN A 131 -5.64 16.31 -7.57
N LEU A 132 -4.78 15.35 -7.26
CA LEU A 132 -4.22 15.17 -5.93
C LEU A 132 -2.86 15.83 -5.86
N VAL A 133 -2.74 16.90 -5.08
CA VAL A 133 -1.47 17.60 -4.86
C VAL A 133 -0.89 17.16 -3.53
N PHE A 134 0.23 16.45 -3.58
CA PHE A 134 1.01 16.04 -2.42
C PHE A 134 1.88 17.21 -2.01
N GLY A 135 1.59 17.79 -0.85
CA GLY A 135 2.31 18.96 -0.37
C GLY A 135 1.66 19.57 0.86
N GLN A 136 2.40 20.46 1.50
CA GLN A 136 1.96 21.11 2.72
C GLN A 136 2.42 22.57 2.77
N GLY A 137 1.52 23.45 3.17
CA GLY A 137 1.84 24.81 3.52
C GLY A 137 2.66 24.91 4.82
N ARG A 138 3.65 25.81 4.82
CA ARG A 138 4.34 26.33 6.01
C ARG A 138 4.23 27.85 6.02
N GLN A 139 4.52 28.49 7.14
CA GLN A 139 4.36 29.94 7.33
C GLN A 139 4.83 30.82 6.15
N SER A 140 5.93 30.46 5.46
CA SER A 140 6.48 31.24 4.36
C SER A 140 6.46 30.56 2.98
N GLN A 141 6.20 29.25 2.89
CA GLN A 141 6.34 28.50 1.64
C GLN A 141 5.45 27.26 1.61
N PHE A 142 5.04 26.86 0.41
CA PHE A 142 4.38 25.58 0.18
C PHE A 142 5.42 24.54 -0.23
N ILE A 143 5.51 23.44 0.53
CA ILE A 143 6.38 22.32 0.19
C ILE A 143 5.61 21.41 -0.75
N TYR A 144 5.99 21.47 -2.02
CA TYR A 144 5.46 20.60 -3.07
C TYR A 144 6.24 19.28 -3.15
N HIS A 145 5.53 18.16 -3.32
CA HIS A 145 6.11 16.85 -3.55
C HIS A 145 5.76 16.29 -4.93
N ALA A 146 4.48 16.25 -5.29
CA ALA A 146 4.01 15.73 -6.57
C ALA A 146 2.54 16.10 -6.82
N THR A 147 2.10 15.92 -8.07
CA THR A 147 0.68 16.01 -8.46
C THR A 147 0.32 14.74 -9.23
N ILE A 148 -0.81 14.13 -8.87
CA ILE A 148 -1.47 13.11 -9.68
C ILE A 148 -2.72 13.77 -10.28
N GLN A 149 -2.79 13.84 -11.60
CA GLN A 149 -3.82 14.60 -12.30
C GLN A 149 -4.95 13.71 -12.81
N ASN A 150 -6.12 14.30 -13.01
CA ASN A 150 -7.23 13.71 -13.75
C ASN A 150 -7.73 12.36 -13.21
N VAL A 151 -7.77 12.20 -11.89
CA VAL A 151 -8.26 10.97 -11.25
C VAL A 151 -9.78 11.02 -11.16
N PRO A 152 -10.53 10.06 -11.75
CA PRO A 152 -11.97 9.99 -11.54
C PRO A 152 -12.27 9.50 -10.11
N PRO A 153 -13.22 10.11 -9.37
CA PRO A 153 -13.57 9.62 -8.03
C PRO A 153 -14.04 8.16 -7.97
N SER A 154 -14.66 7.65 -9.04
CA SER A 154 -15.00 6.22 -9.18
C SER A 154 -13.78 5.31 -9.04
N ARG A 155 -12.59 5.75 -9.46
CA ARG A 155 -11.34 4.98 -9.25
C ARG A 155 -10.93 4.93 -7.78
N LEU A 156 -11.14 6.01 -7.02
CA LEU A 156 -10.90 6.02 -5.58
C LEU A 156 -11.89 5.08 -4.85
N ILE A 157 -13.16 5.10 -5.27
CA ILE A 157 -14.21 4.23 -4.74
C ILE A 157 -13.85 2.76 -5.00
N LEU A 158 -13.49 2.41 -6.23
CA LEU A 158 -13.07 1.07 -6.63
C LEU A 158 -11.90 0.53 -5.78
N ILE A 159 -10.90 1.35 -5.48
CA ILE A 159 -9.78 0.97 -4.60
C ILE A 159 -10.30 0.54 -3.22
N GLY A 160 -11.17 1.37 -2.62
CA GLY A 160 -11.75 1.07 -1.32
C GLY A 160 -12.62 -0.19 -1.34
N GLU A 161 -13.46 -0.37 -2.36
CA GLU A 161 -14.30 -1.54 -2.55
C GLU A 161 -13.49 -2.84 -2.64
N LYS A 162 -12.50 -2.90 -3.55
CA LYS A 162 -11.65 -4.08 -3.73
C LYS A 162 -10.83 -4.38 -2.49
N SER A 163 -10.40 -3.35 -1.77
CA SER A 163 -9.71 -3.51 -0.49
C SER A 163 -10.61 -4.10 0.59
N ARG A 164 -11.88 -3.68 0.69
CA ARG A 164 -12.85 -4.27 1.66
C ARG A 164 -13.23 -5.70 1.33
N GLU A 165 -13.37 -6.02 0.05
CA GLU A 165 -13.63 -7.39 -0.45
C GLU A 165 -12.52 -8.33 0.06
N LEU A 166 -11.25 -7.99 -0.24
CA LEU A 166 -10.07 -8.75 0.19
C LEU A 166 -9.93 -8.82 1.71
N ALA A 167 -10.20 -7.72 2.41
CA ALA A 167 -10.16 -7.66 3.86
C ALA A 167 -11.20 -8.58 4.50
N GLY A 168 -12.41 -8.63 3.93
CA GLY A 168 -13.49 -9.51 4.35
C GLY A 168 -13.12 -10.99 4.21
N GLU A 169 -12.55 -11.38 3.07
CA GLU A 169 -12.09 -12.75 2.82
C GLU A 169 -10.97 -13.17 3.79
N THR A 170 -10.04 -12.26 4.07
CA THR A 170 -8.86 -12.54 4.90
C THR A 170 -9.19 -12.60 6.38
N ALA A 171 -10.09 -11.72 6.83
CA ALA A 171 -10.57 -11.68 8.21
C ALA A 171 -11.09 -13.04 8.71
N VAL A 172 -11.73 -13.81 7.82
CA VAL A 172 -12.27 -15.15 8.13
C VAL A 172 -11.15 -16.11 8.55
N PHE A 173 -9.99 -16.09 7.88
CA PHE A 173 -8.88 -17.00 8.20
C PHE A 173 -8.26 -16.73 9.58
N PHE A 174 -8.29 -15.49 10.04
CA PHE A 174 -7.63 -15.09 11.29
C PHE A 174 -8.60 -14.80 12.43
N GLU A 175 -9.91 -14.95 12.19
CA GLU A 175 -10.97 -14.60 13.14
C GLU A 175 -10.81 -13.16 13.69
N GLU A 176 -10.49 -12.22 12.81
CA GLU A 176 -10.27 -10.81 13.16
C GLU A 176 -11.27 -9.90 12.47
N GLU A 177 -11.35 -8.65 12.93
CA GLU A 177 -12.18 -7.63 12.30
C GLU A 177 -11.63 -7.25 10.92
N ARG A 178 -12.53 -6.90 9.99
CA ARG A 178 -12.18 -6.62 8.59
C ARG A 178 -11.29 -5.39 8.44
N ASP A 179 -11.48 -4.38 9.28
CA ASP A 179 -10.69 -3.14 9.29
C ASP A 179 -9.18 -3.40 9.50
N LYS A 180 -8.82 -4.43 10.26
CA LYS A 180 -7.41 -4.82 10.48
C LYS A 180 -6.71 -5.28 9.21
N TRP A 181 -7.47 -5.83 8.26
CA TRP A 181 -6.99 -6.38 6.99
C TRP A 181 -7.22 -5.44 5.80
N PHE A 182 -7.89 -4.30 6.01
CA PHE A 182 -8.04 -3.29 4.98
C PHE A 182 -6.69 -2.71 4.57
N ILE A 183 -6.52 -2.52 3.26
CA ILE A 183 -5.34 -1.90 2.64
C ILE A 183 -5.80 -0.62 1.94
N GLY A 184 -5.84 0.50 2.66
CA GLY A 184 -6.05 1.82 2.07
C GLY A 184 -4.73 2.48 1.69
N LEU A 185 -4.80 3.68 1.09
CA LEU A 185 -3.59 4.47 0.80
C LEU A 185 -2.74 4.72 2.06
N SER A 186 -3.37 4.88 3.23
CA SER A 186 -2.65 5.04 4.50
C SER A 186 -1.97 3.75 4.95
N ASP A 187 -2.57 2.59 4.72
CA ASP A 187 -1.93 1.28 4.96
C ASP A 187 -0.74 1.07 4.03
N VAL A 188 -0.90 1.40 2.75
CA VAL A 188 0.20 1.35 1.77
C VAL A 188 1.37 2.19 2.28
N LYS A 189 1.14 3.44 2.71
CA LYS A 189 2.21 4.30 3.23
C LYS A 189 2.92 3.71 4.47
N ARG A 190 2.18 3.03 5.35
CA ARG A 190 2.71 2.39 6.57
C ARG A 190 3.47 1.10 6.29
N LEU A 191 3.10 0.37 5.24
CA LEU A 191 3.78 -0.86 4.82
C LEU A 191 5.12 -0.56 4.15
N LEU A 192 5.19 0.46 3.30
CA LEU A 192 6.40 0.73 2.52
C LEU A 192 7.58 1.16 3.41
N PRO A 193 8.70 0.41 3.44
CA PRO A 193 9.92 0.79 4.15
C PRO A 193 10.68 1.88 3.39
N LEU A 194 10.11 3.08 3.36
CA LEU A 194 10.69 4.24 2.68
C LEU A 194 11.96 4.70 3.41
N ARG A 195 13.01 5.04 2.66
CA ARG A 195 14.26 5.51 3.25
C ARG A 195 14.08 6.87 3.95
N LYS A 196 14.71 7.01 5.10
CA LYS A 196 14.90 8.30 5.79
C LYS A 196 16.26 8.89 5.45
N LEU A 197 16.27 10.16 5.09
CA LEU A 197 17.45 11.00 4.93
C LEU A 197 17.40 12.08 6.00
N GLY A 198 18.02 11.80 7.16
CA GLY A 198 17.81 12.58 8.38
C GLY A 198 16.34 12.55 8.80
N ASN A 199 15.74 13.73 8.97
CA ASN A 199 14.32 13.86 9.37
C ASN A 199 13.34 13.81 8.18
N LYS A 200 13.80 13.58 6.96
CA LYS A 200 12.94 13.57 5.75
C LYS A 200 12.77 12.16 5.21
N THR A 201 11.53 11.76 4.98
CA THR A 201 11.21 10.52 4.26
C THR A 201 11.26 10.75 2.75
N VAL A 202 11.89 9.85 2.00
CA VAL A 202 11.86 9.85 0.54
C VAL A 202 10.53 9.30 0.06
N LEU A 203 9.60 10.18 -0.32
CA LEU A 203 8.22 9.82 -0.68
C LEU A 203 8.04 9.29 -2.10
N LYS A 204 9.04 9.45 -2.98
CA LYS A 204 8.93 9.11 -4.41
C LYS A 204 8.39 7.69 -4.67
N PRO A 205 8.90 6.61 -4.05
CA PRO A 205 8.39 5.27 -4.32
C PRO A 205 6.93 5.06 -3.89
N PHE A 206 6.50 5.74 -2.82
CA PHE A 206 5.11 5.73 -2.39
C PHE A 206 4.21 6.49 -3.37
N ILE A 207 4.62 7.69 -3.81
CA ILE A 207 3.87 8.50 -4.79
C ILE A 207 3.74 7.75 -6.11
N GLU A 208 4.80 7.09 -6.59
CA GLU A 208 4.77 6.29 -7.82
C GLU A 208 3.77 5.13 -7.73
N LEU A 209 3.75 4.41 -6.61
CA LEU A 209 2.79 3.32 -6.39
C LEU A 209 1.35 3.86 -6.32
N VAL A 210 1.10 4.95 -5.59
CA VAL A 210 -0.23 5.57 -5.52
C VAL A 210 -0.66 6.09 -6.89
N ASN A 211 0.25 6.69 -7.66
CA ASN A 211 -0.02 7.09 -9.05
C ASN A 211 -0.44 5.91 -9.91
N ALA A 212 0.29 4.79 -9.85
CA ALA A 212 -0.06 3.57 -10.57
C ALA A 212 -1.45 3.06 -10.17
N MET A 213 -1.76 3.02 -8.86
CA MET A 213 -3.09 2.64 -8.35
C MET A 213 -4.22 3.54 -8.88
N LEU A 214 -4.00 4.86 -8.93
CA LEU A 214 -5.03 5.83 -9.31
C LEU A 214 -5.19 6.03 -10.81
N THR A 215 -4.18 5.67 -11.60
CA THR A 215 -4.18 5.84 -13.07
C THR A 215 -4.23 4.53 -13.84
N GLU A 216 -4.29 3.38 -13.15
CA GLU A 216 -4.24 2.06 -13.75
C GLU A 216 -2.98 1.84 -14.61
N SER A 217 -1.87 2.46 -14.19
CA SER A 217 -0.59 2.28 -14.85
C SER A 217 0.11 1.03 -14.30
N PRO A 218 0.83 0.25 -15.15
CA PRO A 218 1.60 -0.90 -14.68
C PRO A 218 2.65 -0.53 -13.62
N TYR A 219 2.81 -1.39 -12.60
CA TYR A 219 3.83 -1.28 -11.57
C TYR A 219 4.64 -2.58 -11.44
N PRO A 220 5.96 -2.55 -11.25
CA PRO A 220 6.75 -3.78 -11.15
C PRO A 220 6.41 -4.61 -9.91
N LYS A 221 5.89 -5.83 -10.08
CA LYS A 221 5.62 -6.79 -8.98
C LYS A 221 6.85 -7.01 -8.11
N GLU A 222 8.02 -7.19 -8.72
CA GLU A 222 9.29 -7.41 -8.04
C GLU A 222 9.60 -6.28 -7.02
N GLN A 223 9.20 -5.04 -7.33
CA GLN A 223 9.41 -3.91 -6.44
C GLN A 223 8.55 -4.02 -5.16
N ILE A 224 7.32 -4.53 -5.26
CA ILE A 224 6.46 -4.80 -4.10
C ILE A 224 7.06 -5.92 -3.25
N LEU A 225 7.57 -6.98 -3.87
CA LEU A 225 8.22 -8.09 -3.17
C LEU A 225 9.50 -7.63 -2.44
N LYS A 226 10.31 -6.78 -3.08
CA LYS A 226 11.47 -6.14 -2.44
C LYS A 226 11.08 -5.32 -1.20
N PHE A 227 9.98 -4.57 -1.28
CA PHE A 227 9.45 -3.86 -0.12
C PHE A 227 9.00 -4.82 0.99
N ALA A 228 8.32 -5.91 0.66
CA ALA A 228 7.90 -6.91 1.64
C ALA A 228 9.08 -7.55 2.38
N LEU A 229 10.12 -7.96 1.64
CA LEU A 229 11.32 -8.53 2.25
C LEU A 229 12.07 -7.52 3.12
N LEU A 230 12.16 -6.26 2.67
CA LEU A 230 12.80 -5.20 3.45
C LEU A 230 12.00 -4.87 4.71
N TYR A 231 10.67 -4.83 4.64
CA TYR A 231 9.81 -4.68 5.81
C TYR A 231 10.07 -5.82 6.82
N ALA A 232 10.12 -7.07 6.33
CA ALA A 232 10.41 -8.20 7.19
C ALA A 232 11.80 -8.11 7.85
N LYS A 233 12.83 -7.69 7.11
CA LYS A 233 14.18 -7.44 7.68
C LYS A 233 14.16 -6.39 8.78
N VAL A 234 13.47 -5.27 8.56
CA VAL A 234 13.41 -4.16 9.53
C VAL A 234 12.85 -4.67 10.86
N HIS A 235 11.77 -5.45 10.83
CA HIS A 235 11.18 -6.01 12.04
C HIS A 235 12.05 -7.13 12.65
N HIS A 236 12.53 -8.08 11.84
CA HIS A 236 13.32 -9.20 12.32
C HIS A 236 14.63 -8.74 13.00
N PHE A 237 15.41 -7.90 12.31
CA PHE A 237 16.69 -7.41 12.82
C PHE A 237 16.56 -6.20 13.75
N GLY A 238 15.45 -5.43 13.66
CA GLY A 238 15.23 -4.23 14.47
C GLY A 238 15.86 -2.96 13.92
N ASN A 239 16.18 -2.94 12.62
CA ASN A 239 16.90 -1.84 11.96
C ASN A 239 15.93 -0.74 11.49
N TYR A 240 15.26 -0.06 12.43
CA TYR A 240 14.24 0.96 12.12
C TYR A 240 14.81 2.32 11.70
N GLU A 241 16.03 2.67 12.10
CA GLU A 241 16.56 4.05 12.00
C GLU A 241 16.63 4.58 10.55
N GLY A 242 16.93 3.70 9.59
CA GLY A 242 17.03 4.07 8.17
C GLY A 242 15.70 4.17 7.43
N TYR A 243 14.58 3.83 8.09
CA TYR A 243 13.29 3.62 7.41
C TYR A 243 12.12 4.32 8.08
N ASP A 244 11.12 4.67 7.28
CA ASP A 244 9.85 5.22 7.74
C ASP A 244 8.86 4.13 8.12
N ILE A 245 9.30 3.26 9.04
CA ILE A 245 8.51 2.20 9.65
C ILE A 245 8.38 2.50 11.14
N LYS A 246 7.18 2.33 11.69
CA LYS A 246 6.93 2.53 13.12
C LYS A 246 7.72 1.50 13.93
N ARG A 247 8.59 1.99 14.83
CA ARG A 247 9.29 1.13 15.79
C ARG A 247 8.29 0.53 16.76
N VAL A 248 8.43 -0.77 17.00
CA VAL A 248 7.63 -1.52 17.97
C VAL A 248 8.53 -2.21 18.98
N ASP A 249 7.95 -2.61 20.10
CA ASP A 249 8.68 -3.33 21.14
C ASP A 249 9.23 -4.65 20.62
N ARG A 250 10.38 -5.08 21.16
CA ARG A 250 11.07 -6.31 20.74
C ARG A 250 10.14 -7.54 20.72
N ARG A 251 9.21 -7.62 21.68
CA ARG A 251 8.23 -8.72 21.82
C ARG A 251 7.15 -8.71 20.75
N GLN A 252 6.88 -7.56 20.14
CA GLN A 252 5.87 -7.39 19.09
C GLN A 252 6.45 -7.50 17.68
N ARG A 253 7.77 -7.46 17.52
CA ARG A 253 8.42 -7.43 16.20
C ARG A 253 8.00 -8.59 15.29
N ASP A 254 7.96 -9.81 15.82
CA ASP A 254 7.57 -11.00 15.03
C ASP A 254 6.08 -10.95 14.62
N VAL A 255 5.19 -10.52 15.52
CA VAL A 255 3.77 -10.32 15.22
C VAL A 255 3.57 -9.28 14.12
N GLU A 256 4.25 -8.13 14.23
CA GLU A 256 4.14 -7.04 13.26
C GLU A 256 4.80 -7.39 11.92
N MET A 257 5.89 -8.16 11.93
CA MET A 257 6.47 -8.75 10.73
C MET A 257 5.45 -9.65 10.03
N CYS A 258 4.85 -10.60 10.76
CA CYS A 258 3.90 -11.55 10.18
C CYS A 258 2.64 -10.85 9.64
N LYS A 259 2.07 -9.90 10.39
CA LYS A 259 0.94 -9.10 9.92
C LYS A 259 1.28 -8.31 8.67
N GLY A 260 2.45 -7.66 8.64
CA GLY A 260 2.91 -6.90 7.48
C GLY A 260 3.09 -7.78 6.24
N LEU A 261 3.73 -8.95 6.38
CA LEU A 261 3.91 -9.90 5.28
C LEU A 261 2.58 -10.35 4.66
N LEU A 262 1.58 -10.66 5.49
CA LEU A 262 0.25 -11.00 4.99
C LEU A 262 -0.48 -9.79 4.40
N LYS A 263 -0.31 -8.59 4.96
CA LYS A 263 -0.79 -7.35 4.33
C LYS A 263 -0.14 -7.09 2.97
N TYR A 264 1.11 -7.52 2.75
CA TYR A 264 1.74 -7.49 1.44
C TYR A 264 1.10 -8.48 0.45
N VAL A 265 0.66 -9.65 0.91
CA VAL A 265 -0.15 -10.56 0.09
C VAL A 265 -1.45 -9.87 -0.34
N LEU A 266 -2.14 -9.20 0.58
CA LEU A 266 -3.35 -8.43 0.25
C LEU A 266 -3.08 -7.26 -0.68
N LEU A 267 -1.96 -6.55 -0.50
CA LEU A 267 -1.56 -5.47 -1.40
C LEU A 267 -1.32 -5.99 -2.82
N LEU A 268 -0.64 -7.12 -2.99
CA LEU A 268 -0.46 -7.74 -4.31
C LEU A 268 -1.81 -8.07 -4.96
N ASN A 269 -2.72 -8.68 -4.21
CA ASN A 269 -4.04 -9.04 -4.72
C ASN A 269 -4.88 -7.81 -5.07
N LEU A 270 -4.77 -6.73 -4.28
CA LEU A 270 -5.40 -5.46 -4.58
C LEU A 270 -4.85 -4.88 -5.88
N LEU A 271 -3.52 -4.86 -6.06
CA LEU A 271 -2.88 -4.34 -7.27
C LEU A 271 -3.25 -5.16 -8.51
N VAL A 272 -3.42 -6.47 -8.39
CA VAL A 272 -3.93 -7.34 -9.47
C VAL A 272 -5.38 -7.00 -9.79
N LYS A 273 -6.27 -6.93 -8.79
CA LYS A 273 -7.70 -6.56 -8.99
C LYS A 273 -7.87 -5.16 -9.58
N LEU A 274 -6.89 -4.27 -9.40
CA LEU A 274 -6.86 -2.91 -9.94
C LEU A 274 -6.21 -2.81 -11.33
N GLY A 275 -5.71 -3.90 -11.91
CA GLY A 275 -5.02 -3.90 -13.21
C GLY A 275 -3.61 -3.29 -13.19
N VAL A 276 -3.03 -3.10 -11.99
CA VAL A 276 -1.72 -2.44 -11.80
C VAL A 276 -0.56 -3.44 -11.91
N ILE A 277 -0.81 -4.69 -11.57
CA ILE A 277 0.14 -5.80 -11.69
C ILE A 277 -0.54 -6.95 -12.40
N GLU A 278 0.19 -7.63 -13.28
CA GLU A 278 -0.28 -8.86 -13.91
C GLU A 278 -0.23 -10.04 -12.92
N MET A 279 -1.27 -10.87 -12.96
CA MET A 279 -1.25 -12.15 -12.27
C MET A 279 -0.26 -13.07 -12.99
N GLU A 280 0.55 -13.80 -12.23
CA GLU A 280 1.35 -14.86 -12.84
C GLU A 280 0.45 -15.99 -13.31
N GLU A 281 0.51 -16.30 -14.60
CA GLU A 281 -0.15 -17.47 -15.16
C GLU A 281 0.36 -18.74 -14.50
N GLY A 282 -0.57 -19.63 -14.15
CA GLY A 282 -0.23 -20.91 -13.56
C GLY A 282 -1.45 -21.61 -12.99
N LEU A 283 -1.43 -22.94 -13.04
CA LEU A 283 -2.48 -23.75 -12.44
C LEU A 283 -2.31 -23.77 -10.92
N PHE A 284 -3.44 -23.82 -10.21
CA PHE A 284 -3.45 -24.22 -8.81
C PHE A 284 -3.06 -25.71 -8.73
N PRO A 285 -2.25 -26.14 -7.74
CA PRO A 285 -1.81 -27.52 -7.68
C PRO A 285 -2.98 -28.49 -7.50
N SER A 286 -2.93 -29.61 -8.22
CA SER A 286 -3.69 -30.80 -7.80
C SER A 286 -3.03 -31.38 -6.56
N LEU A 287 -3.80 -31.47 -5.47
CA LEU A 287 -3.34 -31.97 -4.18
C LEU A 287 -4.03 -33.29 -3.90
N GLU A 288 -3.35 -34.38 -4.27
CA GLU A 288 -3.84 -35.74 -4.07
C GLU A 288 -3.71 -36.16 -2.60
N GLY A 289 -4.73 -36.85 -2.08
CA GLY A 289 -4.69 -37.46 -0.74
C GLY A 289 -4.85 -36.50 0.43
N VAL A 290 -5.24 -35.23 0.19
CA VAL A 290 -5.44 -34.25 1.27
C VAL A 290 -6.72 -34.52 2.05
N ASN A 291 -6.57 -35.11 3.24
CA ASN A 291 -7.71 -35.54 4.06
C ASN A 291 -7.88 -34.70 5.33
N LYS A 292 -6.80 -34.10 5.84
CA LYS A 292 -6.84 -33.33 7.10
C LYS A 292 -7.44 -31.93 6.90
N GLU A 293 -8.39 -31.58 7.76
CA GLU A 293 -9.09 -30.28 7.71
C GLU A 293 -8.14 -29.08 7.85
N GLU A 294 -7.10 -29.20 8.69
CA GLU A 294 -6.07 -28.16 8.85
C GLU A 294 -5.35 -27.86 7.52
N ILE A 295 -5.10 -28.88 6.71
CA ILE A 295 -4.46 -28.71 5.40
C ILE A 295 -5.44 -28.04 4.44
N LYS A 296 -6.72 -28.39 4.48
CA LYS A 296 -7.73 -27.73 3.65
C LYS A 296 -7.82 -26.23 3.91
N ASP A 297 -7.75 -25.78 5.16
CA ASP A 297 -7.73 -24.34 5.51
C ASP A 297 -6.50 -23.62 4.92
N ILE A 298 -5.31 -24.22 5.02
CA ILE A 298 -4.07 -23.71 4.42
C ILE A 298 -4.19 -23.61 2.90
N ILE A 299 -4.78 -24.62 2.26
CA ILE A 299 -4.95 -24.69 0.81
C ILE A 299 -6.02 -23.72 0.32
N ASP A 300 -7.13 -23.58 1.05
CA ASP A 300 -8.16 -22.58 0.74
C ASP A 300 -7.60 -21.17 0.83
N PHE A 301 -6.71 -20.90 1.80
CA PHE A 301 -5.98 -19.65 1.86
C PHE A 301 -5.16 -19.44 0.58
N CYS A 302 -4.31 -20.40 0.18
CA CYS A 302 -3.51 -20.29 -1.05
C CYS A 302 -4.39 -20.02 -2.28
N ARG A 303 -5.52 -20.73 -2.40
CA ARG A 303 -6.45 -20.57 -3.51
C ARG A 303 -7.06 -19.17 -3.56
N LYS A 304 -7.56 -18.66 -2.42
CA LYS A 304 -8.14 -17.31 -2.35
C LYS A 304 -7.10 -16.21 -2.58
N GLN A 305 -5.85 -16.44 -2.20
CA GLN A 305 -4.76 -15.51 -2.51
C GLN A 305 -4.26 -15.61 -3.96
N GLY A 306 -4.83 -16.49 -4.79
CA GLY A 306 -4.45 -16.64 -6.20
C GLY A 306 -3.07 -17.27 -6.39
N TYR A 307 -2.60 -18.09 -5.44
CA TYR A 307 -1.28 -18.70 -5.56
C TYR A 307 -1.29 -19.80 -6.63
N ASN A 308 -0.30 -19.76 -7.52
CA ASN A 308 -0.07 -20.87 -8.44
C ASN A 308 0.66 -22.03 -7.73
N GLU A 309 0.98 -23.06 -8.49
CA GLU A 309 1.61 -24.28 -7.99
C GLU A 309 2.91 -24.03 -7.21
N TRP A 310 3.91 -23.39 -7.82
CA TRP A 310 5.21 -23.22 -7.16
C TRP A 310 5.13 -22.29 -5.94
N GLN A 311 4.31 -21.25 -6.01
CA GLN A 311 4.03 -20.34 -4.89
C GLN A 311 3.40 -21.09 -3.71
N THR A 312 2.46 -22.00 -4.00
CA THR A 312 1.82 -22.87 -3.01
C THR A 312 2.85 -23.78 -2.34
N GLY A 313 3.74 -24.41 -3.10
CA GLY A 313 4.80 -25.27 -2.54
C GLY A 313 5.71 -24.53 -1.56
N LEU A 314 6.14 -23.32 -1.92
CA LEU A 314 6.96 -22.46 -1.05
C LEU A 314 6.19 -21.98 0.18
N PHE A 315 4.90 -21.65 0.02
CA PHE A 315 4.05 -21.28 1.14
C PHE A 315 3.90 -22.43 2.13
N LEU A 316 3.67 -23.66 1.67
CA LEU A 316 3.58 -24.84 2.55
C LEU A 316 4.90 -25.09 3.30
N LEU A 317 6.05 -24.93 2.63
CA LEU A 317 7.36 -24.96 3.29
C LEU A 317 7.46 -23.89 4.38
N GLY A 318 6.98 -22.68 4.09
CA GLY A 318 6.83 -21.59 5.05
C GLY A 318 5.98 -21.94 6.26
N VAL A 319 4.83 -22.59 6.05
CA VAL A 319 3.94 -23.03 7.13
C VAL A 319 4.67 -23.97 8.09
N LEU A 320 5.46 -24.92 7.56
CA LEU A 320 6.27 -25.83 8.38
C LEU A 320 7.33 -25.10 9.20
N ILE A 321 8.00 -24.09 8.62
CA ILE A 321 8.92 -23.19 9.34
C ILE A 321 8.19 -22.51 10.49
N GLY A 322 6.98 -21.99 10.25
CA GLY A 322 6.16 -21.35 11.28
C GLY A 322 5.83 -22.30 12.43
N LYS A 323 5.42 -23.54 12.13
CA LYS A 323 5.14 -24.57 13.14
C LYS A 323 6.37 -24.92 13.97
N ILE A 324 7.54 -25.09 13.35
CA ILE A 324 8.82 -25.29 14.06
C ILE A 324 9.14 -24.07 14.93
N GLY A 325 8.98 -22.87 14.40
CA GLY A 325 9.26 -21.61 15.11
C GLY A 325 8.36 -21.41 16.34
N VAL A 326 7.10 -21.79 16.27
CA VAL A 326 6.18 -21.79 17.42
C VAL A 326 6.68 -22.75 18.51
N GLU A 327 7.08 -23.96 18.13
CA GLU A 327 7.58 -24.94 19.10
C GLU A 327 8.94 -24.54 19.70
N GLN A 328 9.81 -23.88 18.92
CA GLN A 328 11.03 -23.25 19.43
C GLN A 328 10.72 -22.20 20.48
N TYR A 329 9.76 -21.32 20.21
CA TYR A 329 9.33 -20.29 21.16
C TYR A 329 8.78 -20.91 22.45
N ASN A 330 7.94 -21.94 22.34
CA ASN A 330 7.38 -22.66 23.50
C ASN A 330 8.46 -23.28 24.39
N LYS A 331 9.59 -23.70 23.80
CA LYS A 331 10.77 -24.21 24.51
C LYS A 331 11.75 -23.13 24.97
N GLY A 332 11.37 -21.85 24.90
CA GLY A 332 12.15 -20.71 25.40
C GLY A 332 13.06 -20.03 24.38
N ASP A 333 13.13 -20.52 23.14
CA ASP A 333 13.86 -19.84 22.07
C ASP A 333 13.03 -18.70 21.47
N THR A 334 13.07 -17.56 22.15
CA THR A 334 12.37 -16.33 21.72
C THR A 334 12.90 -15.73 20.41
N LYS A 335 14.04 -16.19 19.89
CA LYS A 335 14.58 -15.76 18.60
C LYS A 335 14.10 -16.63 17.44
N LYS A 336 13.59 -17.83 17.73
CA LYS A 336 13.18 -18.84 16.75
C LYS A 336 14.30 -19.14 15.75
N ALA A 337 15.31 -19.89 16.17
CA ALA A 337 16.51 -20.21 15.39
C ALA A 337 16.24 -20.76 13.97
N ILE A 338 15.03 -21.25 13.69
CA ILE A 338 14.64 -21.64 12.33
C ILE A 338 14.64 -20.48 11.33
N LEU A 339 14.38 -19.24 11.78
CA LEU A 339 14.40 -18.05 10.92
C LEU A 339 15.81 -17.71 10.41
N GLU A 340 16.85 -18.07 11.15
CA GLU A 340 18.26 -17.91 10.72
C GLU A 340 18.61 -18.77 9.50
N LYS A 341 17.73 -19.70 9.11
CA LYS A 341 17.91 -20.54 7.92
C LYS A 341 17.41 -19.86 6.64
N ILE A 342 16.67 -18.75 6.77
CA ILE A 342 16.09 -17.99 5.67
C ILE A 342 17.00 -16.82 5.31
N ASP A 343 17.32 -16.68 4.03
CA ASP A 343 17.96 -15.46 3.53
C ASP A 343 16.88 -14.44 3.13
N PHE A 344 16.74 -13.40 3.96
CA PHE A 344 15.80 -12.31 3.69
C PHE A 344 16.20 -11.47 2.46
N ASN A 345 17.42 -11.60 1.91
CA ASN A 345 17.82 -10.95 0.66
C ASN A 345 17.33 -11.67 -0.60
N GLY A 346 16.92 -12.93 -0.46
CA GLY A 346 16.48 -13.77 -1.57
C GLY A 346 17.08 -15.16 -1.47
N MET A 347 16.29 -16.19 -1.75
CA MET A 347 16.70 -17.58 -1.68
C MET A 347 16.74 -18.19 -3.07
N HIS A 348 17.95 -18.47 -3.55
CA HIS A 348 18.15 -19.25 -4.77
C HIS A 348 17.69 -20.70 -4.59
N VAL A 349 17.44 -21.39 -5.70
CA VAL A 349 16.96 -22.79 -5.75
C VAL A 349 17.78 -23.72 -4.86
N ASP A 350 19.10 -23.63 -4.88
CA ASP A 350 19.95 -24.54 -4.09
C ASP A 350 19.77 -24.33 -2.58
N LYS A 351 19.56 -23.07 -2.17
CA LYS A 351 19.24 -22.74 -0.77
C LYS A 351 17.88 -23.28 -0.37
N LEU A 352 16.89 -23.25 -1.27
CA LEU A 352 15.57 -23.84 -1.03
C LEU A 352 15.63 -25.37 -0.90
N LYS A 353 16.36 -26.05 -1.79
CA LYS A 353 16.57 -27.51 -1.70
C LYS A 353 17.20 -27.90 -0.37
N TRP A 354 18.23 -27.16 0.04
CA TRP A 354 18.84 -27.33 1.36
C TRP A 354 17.84 -27.08 2.49
N LEU A 355 17.03 -26.01 2.39
CA LEU A 355 16.04 -25.65 3.40
C LEU A 355 14.99 -26.77 3.57
N VAL A 356 14.48 -27.37 2.49
CA VAL A 356 13.53 -28.49 2.55
C VAL A 356 14.07 -29.64 3.41
N ASN A 357 15.36 -29.98 3.30
CA ASN A 357 15.97 -31.03 4.11
C ASN A 357 16.11 -30.62 5.58
N ILE A 358 16.55 -29.39 5.84
CA ILE A 358 16.63 -28.83 7.20
C ILE A 358 15.27 -28.82 7.90
N ILE A 359 14.19 -28.58 7.16
CA ILE A 359 12.83 -28.60 7.71
C ILE A 359 12.40 -30.00 8.12
N LEU A 360 12.73 -31.03 7.34
CA LEU A 360 12.46 -32.41 7.75
C LEU A 360 13.16 -32.76 9.06
N GLU A 361 14.44 -32.39 9.20
CA GLU A 361 15.20 -32.58 10.43
C GLU A 361 14.58 -31.80 11.60
N GLY A 362 14.20 -30.54 11.37
CA GLY A 362 13.49 -29.73 12.35
C GLY A 362 12.19 -30.39 12.84
N LEU A 363 11.36 -30.86 11.92
CA LEU A 363 10.12 -31.57 12.27
C LEU A 363 10.38 -32.81 13.14
N LYS A 364 11.45 -33.57 12.87
CA LYS A 364 11.86 -34.72 13.69
C LYS A 364 12.34 -34.29 15.07
N ASN A 365 13.25 -33.31 15.14
CA ASN A 365 13.85 -32.84 16.39
C ASN A 365 12.81 -32.31 17.38
N TYR A 366 11.76 -31.67 16.87
CA TYR A 366 10.67 -31.13 17.69
C TYR A 366 9.46 -32.08 17.81
N ARG A 367 9.53 -33.32 17.30
CA ARG A 367 8.44 -34.32 17.30
C ARG A 367 7.14 -33.82 16.64
N LEU A 368 7.28 -33.02 15.59
CA LEU A 368 6.19 -32.45 14.81
C LEU A 368 5.88 -33.24 13.54
N LEU A 369 6.76 -34.16 13.12
CA LEU A 369 6.67 -34.83 11.82
C LEU A 369 5.34 -35.59 11.63
N GLU A 370 4.91 -36.38 12.61
CA GLU A 370 3.67 -37.19 12.54
C GLU A 370 2.44 -36.38 12.11
N TRP A 371 2.31 -35.16 12.62
CA TRP A 371 1.17 -34.29 12.34
C TRP A 371 1.34 -33.50 11.03
N ASN A 372 2.58 -33.36 10.54
CA ASN A 372 2.95 -32.45 9.45
C ASN A 372 3.53 -33.15 8.21
N GLU A 373 3.64 -34.47 8.23
CA GLU A 373 4.23 -35.27 7.16
C GLU A 373 3.54 -35.04 5.81
N GLU A 374 2.21 -34.95 5.82
CA GLU A 374 1.40 -34.68 4.63
C GLU A 374 1.70 -33.30 4.03
N ILE A 375 1.80 -32.25 4.86
CA ILE A 375 2.19 -30.90 4.41
C ILE A 375 3.62 -30.92 3.85
N TYR A 376 4.53 -31.62 4.52
CA TYR A 376 5.92 -31.76 4.08
C TYR A 376 6.03 -32.48 2.74
N ALA A 377 5.32 -33.60 2.57
CA ALA A 377 5.31 -34.37 1.35
C ALA A 377 4.79 -33.53 0.17
N GLN A 378 3.68 -32.81 0.37
CA GLN A 378 3.11 -31.92 -0.65
C GLN A 378 4.06 -30.76 -0.99
N ALA A 379 4.61 -30.07 0.02
CA ALA A 379 5.57 -28.99 -0.19
C ALA A 379 6.78 -29.46 -1.02
N LYS A 380 7.38 -30.60 -0.62
CA LYS A 380 8.53 -31.18 -1.32
C LYS A 380 8.19 -31.58 -2.75
N LEU A 381 7.09 -32.31 -2.96
CA LEU A 381 6.66 -32.75 -4.30
C LEU A 381 6.45 -31.57 -5.25
N ILE A 382 5.76 -30.53 -4.78
CA ILE A 382 5.45 -29.34 -5.57
C ILE A 382 6.73 -28.56 -5.89
N ILE A 383 7.62 -28.37 -4.91
CA ILE A 383 8.90 -27.67 -5.11
C ILE A 383 9.77 -28.43 -6.11
N ASP A 384 9.91 -29.75 -5.96
CA ASP A 384 10.77 -30.57 -6.82
C ASP A 384 10.30 -30.54 -8.28
N ARG A 385 8.99 -30.59 -8.54
CA ARG A 385 8.45 -30.54 -9.91
C ARG A 385 8.51 -29.13 -10.54
N ASN A 386 8.67 -28.09 -9.73
CA ASN A 386 8.69 -26.68 -10.19
C ASN A 386 10.06 -26.01 -10.11
N ILE A 387 11.15 -26.76 -9.99
CA ILE A 387 12.51 -26.20 -9.87
C ILE A 387 12.82 -25.14 -10.94
N SER A 388 12.36 -25.34 -12.18
CA SER A 388 12.54 -24.39 -13.30
C SER A 388 11.89 -23.02 -13.08
N ASN A 389 10.87 -22.95 -12.23
CA ASN A 389 10.07 -21.75 -11.99
C ASN A 389 10.60 -20.95 -10.79
N LEU A 390 11.47 -21.55 -9.98
CA LEU A 390 12.06 -20.95 -8.76
C LEU A 390 13.29 -20.06 -9.05
N LYS A 391 13.33 -19.40 -10.21
CA LYS A 391 14.50 -18.60 -10.65
C LYS A 391 14.64 -17.27 -9.91
N ASP A 392 13.53 -16.69 -9.45
CA ASP A 392 13.52 -15.40 -8.75
C ASP A 392 13.73 -15.61 -7.24
N PRO A 393 14.91 -15.25 -6.69
CA PRO A 393 15.21 -15.42 -5.28
C PRO A 393 14.31 -14.59 -4.37
N ILE A 394 13.87 -13.42 -4.84
CA ILE A 394 13.06 -12.48 -4.06
C ILE A 394 11.65 -13.04 -3.89
N ALA A 395 11.03 -13.47 -4.99
CA ALA A 395 9.74 -14.12 -4.94
C ALA A 395 9.78 -15.41 -4.12
N ASN A 396 10.83 -16.22 -4.30
CA ASN A 396 11.02 -17.43 -3.52
C ASN A 396 10.97 -17.16 -2.01
N THR A 397 11.77 -16.20 -1.54
CA THR A 397 11.80 -15.84 -0.12
C THR A 397 10.46 -15.28 0.35
N PHE A 398 9.80 -14.45 -0.46
CA PHE A 398 8.52 -13.86 -0.09
C PHE A 398 7.47 -14.94 0.19
N TYR A 399 7.28 -15.92 -0.71
CA TYR A 399 6.24 -16.93 -0.52
C TYR A 399 6.54 -17.87 0.67
N VAL A 400 7.82 -18.18 0.93
CA VAL A 400 8.21 -18.89 2.16
C VAL A 400 7.88 -18.07 3.42
N LEU A 401 8.21 -16.78 3.44
CA LEU A 401 7.92 -15.91 4.59
C LEU A 401 6.42 -15.69 4.80
N SER A 402 5.63 -15.64 3.72
CA SER A 402 4.16 -15.55 3.81
C SER A 402 3.56 -16.80 4.48
N GLY A 403 4.10 -18.00 4.19
CA GLY A 403 3.70 -19.24 4.87
C GLY A 403 4.08 -19.25 6.35
N TYR A 404 5.29 -18.78 6.67
CA TYR A 404 5.73 -18.61 8.05
C TYR A 404 4.81 -17.65 8.82
N ALA A 405 4.46 -16.53 8.20
CA ALA A 405 3.60 -15.51 8.78
C ALA A 405 2.19 -16.04 9.06
N TYR A 406 1.62 -16.79 8.11
CA TYR A 406 0.32 -17.46 8.25
C TYR A 406 0.28 -18.36 9.48
N ALA A 407 1.18 -19.34 9.55
CA ALA A 407 1.21 -20.33 10.62
C ALA A 407 1.50 -19.68 11.99
N THR A 408 2.41 -18.70 12.02
CA THR A 408 2.76 -18.00 13.26
C THR A 408 1.59 -17.19 13.80
N LEU A 409 0.86 -16.45 12.96
CA LEU A 409 -0.31 -15.69 13.43
C LEU A 409 -1.45 -16.61 13.87
N LYS A 410 -1.74 -17.69 13.13
CA LYS A 410 -2.73 -18.69 13.55
C LYS A 410 -2.40 -19.24 14.94
N ALA A 411 -1.14 -19.57 15.22
CA ALA A 411 -0.71 -20.06 16.52
C ALA A 411 -0.85 -19.01 17.64
N ILE A 412 -0.48 -17.75 17.39
CA ILE A 412 -0.62 -16.66 18.36
C ILE A 412 -2.09 -16.46 18.75
N LYS A 413 -3.02 -16.61 17.79
CA LYS A 413 -4.46 -16.50 18.05
C LYS A 413 -5.03 -17.74 18.75
N GLY A 414 -4.60 -18.93 18.34
CA GLY A 414 -4.98 -20.20 18.97
C GLY A 414 -4.58 -20.25 20.45
N GLY A 415 -3.35 -19.84 20.79
CA GLY A 415 -2.86 -19.80 22.17
C GLY A 415 -3.59 -18.78 23.07
N GLY A 416 -4.15 -17.71 22.49
CA GLY A 416 -4.97 -16.74 23.22
C GLY A 416 -6.30 -17.31 23.73
N LYS A 417 -6.83 -18.36 23.11
CA LYS A 417 -8.05 -19.05 23.56
C LYS A 417 -7.80 -20.00 24.75
N SER A 418 -6.56 -20.41 24.98
CA SER A 418 -6.17 -21.33 26.06
C SER A 418 -5.79 -20.62 27.37
N GLY A 419 -5.43 -19.33 27.31
CA GLY A 419 -5.00 -18.53 28.46
C GLY A 419 -6.12 -17.84 29.25
N ASN A 420 -7.39 -18.08 28.89
CA ASN A 420 -8.58 -17.55 29.57
C ASN A 420 -9.44 -18.67 30.18
N LYS A 421 -8.83 -19.80 30.56
CA LYS A 421 -9.48 -20.86 31.35
C LYS A 421 -8.79 -21.06 32.69
#